data_AF-A0A2A2BST1-F1
#
_entry.id   AF-A0A2A2BST1-F1
#
_cell.length_a   1.000
_cell.length_b   1.000
_cell.length_c   1.000
_cell.angle_alpha   90.00
_cell.angle_beta   90.00
_cell.angle_gamma   90.00
#
_symmetry.space_group_name_H-M   'P 1'
#
loop_
_entity.id
_entity.type
_entity.pdbx_description
1 polymer ?
#
loop_
_entity_poly.entity_id
_entity_poly.type
_entity_poly.pdbx_seq_one_letter_code
_entity_poly.pdbx_strand_id
1 'polypeptide(L)'
;MTGKLRFEVNDNQGCFIFPETWFGSLLDEFEELIDAYDADEISETSYINKLRRLARQENDFIDVHAHLAYVFLEQNAPRKALNAALKGLAVGNRLIPEGFSGRIIWIHPDNRPFLRALYAAILANAHLRRHQDAIMLIEKILDYNPEDNHGARWLLGPELLRTGAHEQARHILQEHADEFSPYWYELGLLHFLNGELVKAATAFRRGFAANTYIAEILCGNLHPFPLAVWHNFSGGPDTAEDYYATYHPLWGQYPEALLFVNWLYNHSSVLHERAEIIKCAEMLMQEDDFEICESILRQQEKLRERIDETLSEKIV
;
A
#
# COMPACT_ATOMS: atom_id res chain seq x y z
N MET A 1 25.66 -22.67 -19.55
CA MET A 1 24.41 -22.43 -20.28
C MET A 1 24.23 -20.94 -20.36
N THR A 2 24.34 -20.34 -21.54
CA THR A 2 24.01 -18.93 -21.76
C THR A 2 22.50 -18.77 -21.57
N GLY A 3 22.07 -18.22 -20.44
CA GLY A 3 20.66 -17.93 -20.18
C GLY A 3 20.08 -17.03 -21.28
N LYS A 4 18.85 -17.32 -21.71
CA LYS A 4 18.12 -16.48 -22.67
C LYS A 4 17.84 -15.11 -22.07
N LEU A 5 17.32 -15.09 -20.83
CA LEU A 5 17.24 -13.89 -19.99
C LEU A 5 18.58 -13.66 -19.28
N ARG A 6 19.00 -12.40 -19.17
CA ARG A 6 20.25 -12.01 -18.49
C ARG A 6 20.01 -10.85 -17.53
N PHE A 7 20.96 -10.61 -16.65
CA PHE A 7 21.01 -9.46 -15.77
C PHE A 7 22.35 -8.77 -15.93
N GLU A 8 22.33 -7.48 -16.23
CA GLU A 8 23.51 -6.64 -16.40
C GLU A 8 23.59 -5.64 -15.26
N VAL A 9 24.82 -5.31 -14.85
CA VAL A 9 25.08 -4.33 -13.79
C VAL A 9 25.96 -3.23 -14.36
N ASN A 10 25.42 -2.01 -14.39
CA ASN A 10 26.12 -0.81 -14.81
C ASN A 10 25.96 0.27 -13.73
N ASP A 11 27.06 0.82 -13.20
CA ASP A 11 27.05 1.89 -12.18
C ASP A 11 26.11 1.61 -10.98
N ASN A 12 26.21 0.42 -10.39
CA ASN A 12 25.35 -0.07 -9.31
C ASN A 12 23.84 -0.13 -9.66
N GLN A 13 23.48 -0.08 -10.94
CA GLN A 13 22.12 -0.30 -11.42
C GLN A 13 22.06 -1.64 -12.15
N GLY A 14 21.14 -2.47 -11.71
CA GLY A 14 20.80 -3.75 -12.28
C GLY A 14 19.68 -3.62 -13.29
N CYS A 15 19.86 -4.23 -14.46
CA CYS A 15 18.85 -4.29 -15.50
C CYS A 15 18.69 -5.74 -15.97
N PHE A 16 17.47 -6.25 -15.97
CA PHE A 16 17.18 -7.46 -16.75
C PHE A 16 17.23 -7.13 -18.24
N ILE A 17 17.61 -8.11 -19.05
CA ILE A 17 17.70 -7.98 -20.50
C ILE A 17 16.95 -9.15 -21.12
N PHE A 18 15.81 -8.86 -21.77
CA PHE A 18 14.98 -9.83 -22.50
C PHE A 18 15.32 -9.77 -23.99
N PRO A 19 16.11 -10.70 -24.56
CA PRO A 19 16.50 -10.59 -25.97
C PRO A 19 15.30 -10.78 -26.89
N GLU A 20 15.10 -9.83 -27.79
CA GLU A 20 14.01 -9.80 -28.78
C GLU A 20 13.90 -11.10 -29.58
N THR A 21 15.03 -11.68 -29.97
CA THR A 21 15.10 -12.98 -30.69
C THR A 21 14.39 -14.14 -30.00
N TRP A 22 14.20 -14.08 -28.68
CA TRP A 22 13.58 -15.13 -27.88
C TRP A 22 12.25 -14.70 -27.27
N PHE A 23 12.16 -13.45 -26.82
CA PHE A 23 11.00 -12.96 -26.09
C PHE A 23 10.06 -12.09 -26.92
N GLY A 24 10.47 -11.57 -28.09
CA GLY A 24 9.69 -10.62 -28.88
C GLY A 24 8.25 -11.09 -29.16
N SER A 25 8.10 -12.23 -29.83
CA SER A 25 6.76 -12.77 -30.13
C SER A 25 5.96 -13.17 -28.89
N LEU A 26 6.64 -13.50 -27.78
CA LEU A 26 5.97 -13.84 -26.52
C LEU A 26 5.51 -12.59 -25.77
N LEU A 27 6.27 -11.50 -25.85
CA LEU A 27 5.91 -10.20 -25.31
C LEU A 27 4.73 -9.62 -26.08
N ASP A 28 4.74 -9.66 -27.41
CA ASP A 28 3.60 -9.23 -28.23
C ASP A 28 2.31 -9.99 -27.85
N GLU A 29 2.37 -11.32 -27.80
CA GLU A 29 1.22 -12.16 -27.41
C GLU A 29 0.78 -11.91 -25.96
N PHE A 30 1.71 -11.54 -25.08
CA PHE A 30 1.42 -11.25 -23.68
C PHE A 30 0.81 -9.86 -23.48
N GLU A 31 1.28 -8.84 -24.21
CA GLU A 31 0.71 -7.50 -24.21
C GLU A 31 -0.72 -7.51 -24.76
N GLU A 32 -0.95 -8.16 -25.91
CA GLU A 32 -2.31 -8.37 -26.45
C GLU A 32 -3.23 -9.10 -25.46
N LEU A 33 -2.67 -10.02 -24.66
CA LEU A 33 -3.41 -10.76 -23.66
C LEU A 33 -3.81 -9.87 -22.46
N ILE A 34 -2.92 -8.98 -22.01
CA ILE A 34 -3.20 -8.01 -20.95
C ILE A 34 -4.26 -7.03 -21.44
N ASP A 35 -4.07 -6.43 -22.62
CA ASP A 35 -5.00 -5.46 -23.19
C ASP A 35 -6.42 -6.04 -23.31
N ALA A 36 -6.54 -7.29 -23.78
CA ALA A 36 -7.84 -7.97 -23.88
C ALA A 36 -8.47 -8.27 -22.51
N TYR A 37 -7.67 -8.49 -21.46
CA TYR A 37 -8.18 -8.71 -20.11
C TYR A 37 -8.63 -7.40 -19.47
N ASP A 38 -7.81 -6.35 -19.59
CA ASP A 38 -8.09 -5.02 -19.04
C ASP A 38 -9.30 -4.35 -19.76
N ALA A 39 -9.54 -4.70 -21.02
CA ALA A 39 -10.72 -4.28 -21.79
C ALA A 39 -11.96 -5.18 -21.59
N ASP A 40 -11.94 -6.12 -20.65
CA ASP A 40 -13.02 -7.10 -20.37
C ASP A 40 -13.44 -7.96 -21.59
N GLU A 41 -12.57 -8.09 -22.61
CA GLU A 41 -12.85 -8.88 -23.81
C GLU A 41 -12.72 -10.39 -23.57
N ILE A 42 -11.98 -10.78 -22.54
CA ILE A 42 -11.81 -12.17 -22.13
C ILE A 42 -12.12 -12.36 -20.64
N SER A 43 -12.65 -13.53 -20.29
CA SER A 43 -12.86 -13.88 -18.89
C SER A 43 -11.53 -14.12 -18.16
N GLU A 44 -11.52 -13.87 -16.86
CA GLU A 44 -10.41 -14.20 -15.96
C GLU A 44 -9.95 -15.68 -16.10
N THR A 45 -10.89 -16.61 -16.28
CA THR A 45 -10.55 -18.03 -16.51
C THR A 45 -9.77 -18.23 -17.82
N SER A 46 -10.15 -17.51 -18.89
CA SER A 46 -9.43 -17.51 -20.16
C SER A 46 -8.04 -16.90 -20.00
N TYR A 47 -7.94 -15.76 -19.30
CA TYR A 47 -6.70 -15.06 -19.00
C TYR A 47 -5.71 -15.97 -18.25
N ILE A 48 -6.13 -16.58 -17.13
CA ILE A 48 -5.31 -17.53 -16.35
C ILE A 48 -4.82 -18.70 -17.23
N ASN A 49 -5.69 -19.26 -18.08
CA ASN A 49 -5.32 -20.40 -18.92
C ASN A 49 -4.31 -20.02 -20.00
N LYS A 50 -4.45 -18.83 -20.61
CA LYS A 50 -3.49 -18.29 -21.58
C LYS A 50 -2.16 -17.95 -20.92
N LEU A 51 -2.14 -17.32 -19.74
CA LEU A 51 -0.94 -17.11 -18.94
C LEU A 51 -0.23 -18.43 -18.61
N ARG A 52 -0.96 -19.45 -18.16
CA ARG A 52 -0.38 -20.79 -17.89
C ARG A 52 0.19 -21.44 -19.14
N ARG A 53 -0.35 -21.18 -20.33
CA ARG A 53 0.22 -21.65 -21.59
C ARG A 53 1.55 -20.93 -21.88
N LEU A 54 1.59 -19.60 -21.77
CA LEU A 54 2.80 -18.80 -21.96
C LEU A 54 3.91 -19.25 -20.99
N ALA A 55 3.57 -19.45 -19.72
CA ALA A 55 4.52 -19.94 -18.71
C ALA A 55 5.10 -21.33 -19.03
N ARG A 56 4.36 -22.19 -19.74
CA ARG A 56 4.86 -23.50 -20.19
C ARG A 56 5.72 -23.40 -21.45
N GLN A 57 5.47 -22.42 -22.30
CA GLN A 57 6.25 -22.16 -23.50
C GLN A 57 7.62 -21.57 -23.14
N GLU A 58 7.65 -20.64 -22.20
CA GLU A 58 8.89 -20.06 -21.67
C GLU A 58 8.80 -19.89 -20.15
N ASN A 59 9.47 -20.78 -19.42
CA ASN A 59 9.43 -20.80 -17.95
C ASN A 59 10.12 -19.57 -17.34
N ASP A 60 11.11 -19.00 -18.03
CA ASP A 60 11.87 -17.83 -17.57
C ASP A 60 11.12 -16.50 -17.83
N PHE A 61 9.90 -16.53 -18.35
CA PHE A 61 9.08 -15.33 -18.55
C PHE A 61 8.48 -14.86 -17.21
N ILE A 62 9.23 -14.01 -16.50
CA ILE A 62 8.91 -13.54 -15.13
C ILE A 62 7.51 -12.92 -15.05
N ASP A 63 7.14 -12.09 -16.04
CA ASP A 63 5.94 -11.25 -15.95
C ASP A 63 4.64 -12.08 -15.96
N VAL A 64 4.63 -13.20 -16.70
CA VAL A 64 3.52 -14.15 -16.67
C VAL A 64 3.26 -14.70 -15.27
N HIS A 65 4.33 -14.97 -14.50
CA HIS A 65 4.18 -15.43 -13.11
C HIS A 65 3.71 -14.31 -12.17
N ALA A 66 4.12 -13.06 -12.42
CA ALA A 66 3.65 -11.90 -11.68
C ALA A 66 2.15 -11.67 -11.90
N HIS A 67 1.68 -11.68 -13.14
CA HIS A 67 0.26 -11.54 -13.47
C HIS A 67 -0.59 -12.69 -12.93
N LEU A 68 -0.09 -13.94 -13.01
CA LEU A 68 -0.75 -15.06 -12.31
C LEU A 68 -0.87 -14.82 -10.81
N ALA A 69 0.13 -14.20 -10.18
CA ALA A 69 0.10 -13.91 -8.75
C ALA A 69 -0.96 -12.86 -8.40
N TYR A 70 -1.08 -11.78 -9.18
CA TYR A 70 -2.11 -10.75 -8.97
C TYR A 70 -3.52 -11.30 -9.11
N VAL A 71 -3.81 -12.07 -10.17
CA VAL A 71 -5.13 -12.70 -10.33
C VAL A 71 -5.45 -13.63 -9.15
N PHE A 72 -4.45 -14.34 -8.62
CA PHE A 72 -4.68 -15.16 -7.42
C PHE A 72 -4.84 -14.34 -6.12
N LEU A 73 -4.32 -13.12 -6.05
CA LEU A 73 -4.60 -12.20 -4.95
C LEU A 73 -6.04 -11.69 -5.03
N GLU A 74 -6.50 -11.30 -6.22
CA GLU A 74 -7.89 -10.88 -6.49
C GLU A 74 -8.90 -11.99 -6.15
N GLN A 75 -8.55 -13.24 -6.46
CA GLN A 75 -9.34 -14.43 -6.07
C GLN A 75 -9.26 -14.77 -4.56
N ASN A 76 -8.60 -13.95 -3.75
CA ASN A 76 -8.31 -14.22 -2.33
C ASN A 76 -7.68 -15.61 -2.10
N ALA A 77 -6.76 -16.00 -3.00
CA ALA A 77 -6.03 -17.26 -2.97
C ALA A 77 -4.52 -17.04 -2.71
N PRO A 78 -4.13 -16.46 -1.55
CA PRO A 78 -2.78 -15.94 -1.34
C PRO A 78 -1.69 -17.03 -1.36
N ARG A 79 -2.02 -18.29 -1.07
CA ARG A 79 -1.08 -19.41 -1.24
C ARG A 79 -0.73 -19.66 -2.72
N LYS A 80 -1.72 -19.56 -3.62
CA LYS A 80 -1.47 -19.70 -5.06
C LYS A 80 -0.70 -18.49 -5.58
N ALA A 81 -1.06 -17.29 -5.12
CA ALA A 81 -0.36 -16.06 -5.44
C ALA A 81 1.12 -16.14 -5.06
N LEU A 82 1.43 -16.51 -3.81
CA LEU A 82 2.80 -16.65 -3.35
C LEU A 82 3.58 -17.67 -4.18
N ASN A 83 2.98 -18.83 -4.48
CA ASN A 83 3.64 -19.84 -5.31
C ASN A 83 3.91 -19.36 -6.74
N ALA A 84 3.06 -18.53 -7.31
CA ALA A 84 3.28 -17.93 -8.64
C ALA A 84 4.39 -16.86 -8.56
N ALA A 85 4.28 -15.92 -7.63
CA ALA A 85 5.27 -14.87 -7.40
C ALA A 85 6.68 -15.44 -7.16
N LEU A 86 6.80 -16.47 -6.32
CA LEU A 86 8.07 -17.14 -6.04
C LEU A 86 8.70 -17.80 -7.27
N LYS A 87 7.91 -18.25 -8.26
CA LYS A 87 8.46 -18.77 -9.53
C LYS A 87 9.11 -17.66 -10.34
N GLY A 88 8.45 -16.51 -10.48
CA GLY A 88 9.01 -15.33 -11.15
C GLY A 88 10.27 -14.83 -10.42
N LEU A 89 10.21 -14.73 -9.10
CA LEU A 89 11.36 -14.36 -8.27
C LEU A 89 12.51 -15.35 -8.36
N ALA A 90 12.25 -16.66 -8.45
CA ALA A 90 13.31 -17.66 -8.60
C ALA A 90 14.09 -17.47 -9.91
N VAL A 91 13.41 -17.10 -11.00
CA VAL A 91 14.06 -16.77 -12.28
C VAL A 91 14.94 -15.54 -12.12
N GLY A 92 14.42 -14.46 -11.55
CA GLY A 92 15.19 -13.22 -11.36
C GLY A 92 16.38 -13.37 -10.41
N ASN A 93 16.17 -13.95 -9.23
CA ASN A 93 17.21 -14.16 -8.22
C ASN A 93 18.33 -15.11 -8.69
N ARG A 94 18.06 -16.01 -9.67
CA ARG A 94 19.11 -16.85 -10.29
C ARG A 94 20.09 -16.03 -11.13
N LEU A 95 19.66 -14.87 -11.64
CA LEU A 95 20.43 -14.02 -12.54
C LEU A 95 21.11 -12.86 -11.81
N ILE A 96 20.50 -12.35 -10.74
CA ILE A 96 21.08 -11.31 -9.89
C ILE A 96 22.34 -11.87 -9.20
N PRO A 97 23.53 -11.24 -9.34
CA PRO A 97 24.75 -11.70 -8.70
C PRO A 97 24.60 -11.78 -7.17
N GLU A 98 25.22 -12.81 -6.58
CA GLU A 98 25.29 -12.93 -5.12
C GLU A 98 25.98 -11.69 -4.52
N GLY A 99 25.39 -11.12 -3.47
CA GLY A 99 25.89 -9.90 -2.84
C GLY A 99 25.61 -8.60 -3.61
N PHE A 100 24.83 -8.63 -4.69
CA PHE A 100 24.39 -7.41 -5.37
C PHE A 100 23.61 -6.49 -4.42
N SER A 101 24.18 -5.32 -4.15
CA SER A 101 23.61 -4.26 -3.29
C SER A 101 23.27 -3.00 -4.09
N GLY A 102 23.12 -3.13 -5.40
CA GLY A 102 22.73 -2.03 -6.29
C GLY A 102 21.20 -1.91 -6.38
N ARG A 103 20.75 -0.99 -7.24
CA ARG A 103 19.32 -0.72 -7.46
C ARG A 103 18.78 -1.50 -8.67
N ILE A 104 17.53 -1.91 -8.62
CA ILE A 104 16.76 -2.45 -9.74
C ILE A 104 15.55 -1.52 -9.90
N ILE A 105 15.74 -0.44 -10.67
CA ILE A 105 14.79 0.67 -10.71
C ILE A 105 13.64 0.43 -11.70
N TRP A 106 12.45 0.89 -11.35
CA TRP A 106 11.20 0.71 -12.10
C TRP A 106 11.18 1.35 -13.50
N ILE A 107 11.93 2.45 -13.68
CA ILE A 107 11.92 3.20 -14.94
C ILE A 107 12.40 2.36 -16.13
N HIS A 108 13.25 1.36 -15.89
CA HIS A 108 13.62 0.36 -16.89
C HIS A 108 12.49 -0.67 -17.06
N PRO A 109 11.84 -0.74 -18.23
CA PRO A 109 10.69 -1.64 -18.45
C PRO A 109 10.99 -3.09 -18.11
N ASP A 110 12.20 -3.57 -18.47
CA ASP A 110 12.65 -4.94 -18.23
C ASP A 110 12.77 -5.30 -16.74
N ASN A 111 12.87 -4.30 -15.85
CA ASN A 111 12.89 -4.54 -14.40
C ASN A 111 11.49 -4.74 -13.80
N ARG A 112 10.45 -4.22 -14.46
CA ARG A 112 9.08 -4.24 -13.93
C ARG A 112 8.56 -5.66 -13.67
N PRO A 113 8.78 -6.67 -14.54
CA PRO A 113 8.37 -8.04 -14.24
C PRO A 113 8.89 -8.57 -12.90
N PHE A 114 10.15 -8.32 -12.58
CA PHE A 114 10.76 -8.77 -11.33
C PHE A 114 10.21 -7.99 -10.12
N LEU A 115 10.09 -6.67 -10.24
CA LEU A 115 9.55 -5.83 -9.16
C LEU A 115 8.07 -6.14 -8.88
N ARG A 116 7.26 -6.39 -9.92
CA ARG A 116 5.88 -6.85 -9.80
C ARG A 116 5.78 -8.21 -9.09
N ALA A 117 6.63 -9.17 -9.47
CA ALA A 117 6.69 -10.47 -8.79
C ALA A 117 7.10 -10.33 -7.31
N LEU A 118 8.03 -9.41 -7.02
CA LEU A 118 8.44 -9.10 -5.65
C LEU A 118 7.29 -8.49 -4.84
N TYR A 119 6.59 -7.52 -5.41
CA TYR A 119 5.45 -6.88 -4.78
C TYR A 119 4.28 -7.85 -4.55
N ALA A 120 3.95 -8.69 -5.54
CA ALA A 120 2.95 -9.74 -5.37
C ALA A 120 3.31 -10.73 -4.24
N ALA A 121 4.60 -11.04 -4.04
CA ALA A 121 5.06 -11.85 -2.92
C ALA A 121 4.91 -11.14 -1.57
N ILE A 122 5.14 -9.82 -1.51
CA ILE A 122 4.89 -9.00 -0.31
C ILE A 122 3.42 -9.12 0.09
N LEU A 123 2.51 -8.80 -0.85
CA LEU A 123 1.06 -8.85 -0.62
C LEU A 123 0.63 -10.25 -0.18
N ALA A 124 1.09 -11.29 -0.88
CA ALA A 124 0.73 -12.66 -0.53
C ALA A 124 1.20 -13.08 0.86
N ASN A 125 2.39 -12.64 1.30
CA ASN A 125 2.87 -12.90 2.67
C ASN A 125 2.06 -12.12 3.73
N ALA A 126 1.71 -10.87 3.47
CA ALA A 126 0.85 -10.07 4.34
C ALA A 126 -0.53 -10.75 4.53
N HIS A 127 -1.19 -11.17 3.44
CA HIS A 127 -2.45 -11.94 3.49
C HIS A 127 -2.32 -13.28 4.22
N LEU A 128 -1.16 -13.94 4.13
CA LEU A 128 -0.87 -15.19 4.87
C LEU A 128 -0.45 -14.95 6.33
N ARG A 129 -0.42 -13.69 6.79
CA ARG A 129 0.06 -13.28 8.12
C ARG A 129 1.50 -13.70 8.39
N ARG A 130 2.32 -13.77 7.34
CA ARG A 130 3.76 -14.02 7.41
C ARG A 130 4.48 -12.68 7.49
N HIS A 131 4.21 -11.95 8.57
CA HIS A 131 4.58 -10.54 8.70
C HIS A 131 6.10 -10.31 8.61
N GLN A 132 6.90 -11.20 9.21
CA GLN A 132 8.36 -11.12 9.10
C GLN A 132 8.86 -11.31 7.66
N ASP A 133 8.27 -12.25 6.91
CA ASP A 133 8.63 -12.48 5.51
C ASP A 133 8.21 -11.28 4.65
N ALA A 134 7.06 -10.66 4.93
CA ALA A 134 6.60 -9.46 4.26
C ALA A 134 7.56 -8.29 4.50
N ILE A 135 7.96 -8.01 5.74
CA ILE A 135 8.92 -6.95 6.09
C ILE A 135 10.22 -7.13 5.31
N MET A 136 10.81 -8.33 5.34
CA MET A 136 12.06 -8.61 4.61
C MET A 136 11.95 -8.31 3.11
N LEU A 137 10.81 -8.62 2.50
CA LEU A 137 10.58 -8.36 1.08
C LEU A 137 10.28 -6.88 0.80
N ILE A 138 9.61 -6.17 1.72
CA ILE A 138 9.36 -4.73 1.66
C ILE A 138 10.70 -3.98 1.70
N GLU A 139 11.55 -4.27 2.67
CA GLU A 139 12.89 -3.67 2.75
C GLU A 139 13.68 -3.93 1.47
N LYS A 140 13.64 -5.17 0.96
CA LYS A 140 14.32 -5.55 -0.28
C LYS A 140 13.81 -4.79 -1.51
N ILE A 141 12.50 -4.61 -1.67
CA ILE A 141 11.97 -3.85 -2.82
C ILE A 141 12.29 -2.36 -2.70
N LEU A 142 12.36 -1.80 -1.50
CA LEU A 142 12.73 -0.41 -1.25
C LEU A 142 14.23 -0.16 -1.50
N ASP A 143 15.09 -1.12 -1.15
CA ASP A 143 16.52 -1.08 -1.48
C ASP A 143 16.75 -1.11 -3.00
N TYR A 144 16.01 -1.97 -3.70
CA TYR A 144 16.09 -2.06 -5.16
C TYR A 144 15.45 -0.88 -5.88
N ASN A 145 14.28 -0.42 -5.43
CA ASN A 145 13.50 0.62 -6.08
C ASN A 145 13.07 1.70 -5.07
N PRO A 146 13.96 2.64 -4.69
CA PRO A 146 13.69 3.65 -3.67
C PRO A 146 12.51 4.58 -3.98
N GLU A 147 12.21 4.81 -5.26
CA GLU A 147 11.05 5.59 -5.73
C GLU A 147 9.71 4.92 -5.40
N ASP A 148 9.74 3.66 -4.96
CA ASP A 148 8.60 2.89 -4.47
C ASP A 148 7.33 3.01 -5.34
N ASN A 149 7.49 2.79 -6.64
CA ASN A 149 6.39 2.91 -7.60
C ASN A 149 5.20 1.98 -7.33
N HIS A 150 5.35 0.98 -6.45
CA HIS A 150 4.26 0.09 -6.04
C HIS A 150 3.58 0.54 -4.74
N GLY A 151 4.16 1.47 -3.98
CA GLY A 151 3.67 1.87 -2.66
C GLY A 151 3.92 0.83 -1.57
N ALA A 152 4.98 0.02 -1.68
CA ALA A 152 5.34 -0.99 -0.68
C ALA A 152 5.71 -0.38 0.69
N ARG A 153 6.20 0.87 0.72
CA ARG A 153 6.52 1.60 1.95
C ARG A 153 5.31 1.69 2.87
N TRP A 154 4.11 1.86 2.31
CA TRP A 154 2.87 1.95 3.08
C TRP A 154 2.54 0.67 3.85
N LEU A 155 3.12 -0.47 3.48
CA LEU A 155 2.94 -1.72 4.20
C LEU A 155 3.95 -1.89 5.36
N LEU A 156 5.06 -1.14 5.39
CA LEU A 156 6.15 -1.39 6.34
C LEU A 156 5.76 -1.12 7.80
N GLY A 157 5.32 0.11 8.10
CA GLY A 157 4.95 0.50 9.47
C GLY A 157 3.92 -0.44 10.11
N PRO A 158 2.83 -0.78 9.40
CA PRO A 158 1.83 -1.68 9.94
C PRO A 158 2.29 -3.15 10.07
N GLU A 159 3.13 -3.67 9.17
CA GLU A 159 3.72 -5.01 9.32
C GLU A 159 4.68 -5.06 10.53
N LEU A 160 5.46 -4.00 10.76
CA LEU A 160 6.29 -3.85 11.96
C LEU A 160 5.43 -3.83 13.24
N LEU A 161 4.29 -3.14 13.21
CA LEU A 161 3.36 -3.14 14.34
C LEU A 161 2.84 -4.56 14.64
N ARG A 162 2.44 -5.32 13.61
CA ARG A 162 1.94 -6.70 13.78
C ARG A 162 3.00 -7.70 14.27
N THR A 163 4.28 -7.45 14.04
CA THR A 163 5.37 -8.28 14.58
C THR A 163 5.78 -7.88 16.00
N GLY A 164 5.22 -6.80 16.56
CA GLY A 164 5.59 -6.29 17.87
C GLY A 164 6.87 -5.43 17.85
N ALA A 165 7.40 -5.07 16.68
CA ALA A 165 8.55 -4.18 16.52
C ALA A 165 8.15 -2.71 16.76
N HIS A 166 7.58 -2.43 17.94
CA HIS A 166 6.87 -1.18 18.27
C HIS A 166 7.70 0.09 18.06
N GLU A 167 8.99 0.09 18.40
CA GLU A 167 9.85 1.26 18.21
C GLU A 167 10.11 1.55 16.72
N GLN A 168 10.37 0.52 15.92
CA GLN A 168 10.56 0.67 14.48
C GLN A 168 9.25 1.06 13.79
N ALA A 169 8.14 0.43 14.17
CA ALA A 169 6.82 0.79 13.72
C ALA A 169 6.53 2.26 14.02
N ARG A 170 6.79 2.73 15.26
CA ARG A 170 6.60 4.12 15.65
C ARG A 170 7.36 5.08 14.73
N HIS A 171 8.64 4.81 14.47
CA HIS A 171 9.47 5.65 13.62
C HIS A 171 8.87 5.79 12.22
N ILE A 172 8.60 4.65 11.56
CA ILE A 172 8.07 4.64 10.18
C ILE A 172 6.68 5.28 10.10
N LEU A 173 5.80 4.98 11.07
CA LEU A 173 4.46 5.55 11.10
C LEU A 173 4.50 7.07 11.29
N GLN A 174 5.32 7.56 12.23
CA GLN A 174 5.46 8.99 12.48
C GLN A 174 6.07 9.75 11.31
N GLU A 175 7.05 9.15 10.62
CA GLU A 175 7.74 9.77 9.49
C GLU A 175 6.78 10.06 8.33
N HIS A 176 5.76 9.22 8.12
CA HIS A 176 4.90 9.34 6.94
C HIS A 176 3.40 9.53 7.22
N ALA A 177 2.98 9.71 8.48
CA ALA A 177 1.55 9.81 8.80
C ALA A 177 0.84 11.00 8.14
N ASP A 178 1.54 12.12 7.93
CA ASP A 178 0.98 13.28 7.22
C ASP A 178 0.81 13.03 5.70
N GLU A 179 1.55 12.08 5.12
CA GLU A 179 1.45 11.69 3.71
C GLU A 179 0.38 10.59 3.50
N PHE A 180 0.36 9.59 4.38
CA PHE A 180 -0.51 8.42 4.26
C PHE A 180 -1.43 8.29 5.49
N SER A 181 -2.69 8.70 5.33
CA SER A 181 -3.65 8.87 6.43
C SER A 181 -3.88 7.65 7.33
N PRO A 182 -3.83 6.37 6.85
CA PRO A 182 -3.98 5.22 7.73
C PRO A 182 -2.97 5.18 8.87
N TYR A 183 -1.75 5.69 8.66
CA TYR A 183 -0.67 5.63 9.66
C TYR A 183 -1.01 6.37 10.95
N TRP A 184 -1.88 7.38 10.90
CA TRP A 184 -2.40 8.02 12.10
C TRP A 184 -3.22 7.06 12.97
N TYR A 185 -3.96 6.14 12.36
CA TYR A 185 -4.74 5.12 13.05
C TYR A 185 -3.83 4.04 13.65
N GLU A 186 -2.82 3.56 12.93
CA GLU A 186 -1.83 2.64 13.51
C GLU A 186 -1.04 3.27 14.64
N LEU A 187 -0.64 4.54 14.49
CA LEU A 187 0.11 5.26 15.50
C LEU A 187 -0.75 5.48 16.76
N GLY A 188 -2.03 5.82 16.57
CA GLY A 188 -2.99 5.91 17.67
C GLY A 188 -3.18 4.57 18.38
N LEU A 189 -3.29 3.46 17.64
CA LEU A 189 -3.36 2.12 18.21
C LEU A 189 -2.09 1.78 18.98
N LEU A 190 -0.90 2.03 18.41
CA LEU A 190 0.39 1.81 19.08
C LEU A 190 0.47 2.57 20.41
N HIS A 191 0.13 3.86 20.43
CA HIS A 191 0.13 4.67 21.65
C HIS A 191 -0.89 4.15 22.67
N PHE A 192 -2.08 3.75 22.22
CA PHE A 192 -3.11 3.18 23.07
C PHE A 192 -2.61 1.90 23.76
N LEU A 193 -1.96 1.01 23.00
CA LEU A 193 -1.38 -0.24 23.53
C LEU A 193 -0.24 0.02 24.53
N ASN A 194 0.47 1.14 24.41
CA ASN A 194 1.49 1.57 25.38
C ASN A 194 0.90 2.30 26.60
N GLY A 195 -0.42 2.48 26.68
CA GLY A 195 -1.08 3.24 27.75
C GLY A 195 -0.92 4.77 27.64
N GLU A 196 -0.41 5.26 26.51
CA GLU A 196 -0.18 6.68 26.24
C GLU A 196 -1.46 7.33 25.67
N LEU A 197 -2.53 7.34 26.46
CA LEU A 197 -3.88 7.68 25.98
C LEU A 197 -3.99 9.10 25.37
N VAL A 198 -3.24 10.07 25.90
CA VAL A 198 -3.20 11.44 25.34
C VAL A 198 -2.60 11.44 23.92
N LYS A 199 -1.48 10.74 23.71
CA LYS A 199 -0.85 10.60 22.39
C LYS A 199 -1.75 9.81 21.43
N ALA A 200 -2.39 8.75 21.94
CA ALA A 200 -3.35 7.96 21.18
C ALA A 200 -4.51 8.83 20.68
N ALA A 201 -5.12 9.62 21.57
CA ALA A 201 -6.18 10.54 21.21
C ALA A 201 -5.74 11.58 20.17
N THR A 202 -4.53 12.13 20.30
CA THR A 202 -3.98 13.08 19.33
C THR A 202 -3.79 12.45 17.96
N ALA A 203 -3.19 11.26 17.90
CA ALA A 203 -2.98 10.52 16.65
C ALA A 203 -4.32 10.14 15.99
N PHE A 204 -5.30 9.66 16.77
CA PHE A 204 -6.64 9.39 16.22
C PHE A 204 -7.34 10.64 15.71
N ARG A 205 -7.26 11.77 16.42
CA ARG A 205 -7.83 13.05 15.94
C ARG A 205 -7.19 13.50 14.63
N ARG A 206 -5.87 13.35 14.48
CA ARG A 206 -5.16 13.58 13.20
C ARG A 206 -5.67 12.63 12.11
N GLY A 207 -5.85 11.34 12.42
CA GLY A 207 -6.42 10.35 11.52
C GLY A 207 -7.84 10.69 11.07
N PHE A 208 -8.71 11.13 11.98
CA PHE A 208 -10.09 11.53 11.65
C PHE A 208 -10.15 12.74 10.72
N ALA A 209 -9.20 13.66 10.89
CA ALA A 209 -9.05 14.84 10.04
C ALA A 209 -8.46 14.52 8.66
N ALA A 210 -7.60 13.51 8.57
CA ALA A 210 -6.95 13.10 7.32
C ALA A 210 -7.84 12.16 6.48
N ASN A 211 -8.48 11.18 7.10
CA ASN A 211 -9.43 10.28 6.47
C ASN A 211 -10.49 9.86 7.49
N THR A 212 -11.67 10.48 7.40
CA THR A 212 -12.76 10.24 8.36
C THR A 212 -13.41 8.86 8.20
N TYR A 213 -13.33 8.27 7.00
CA TYR A 213 -14.04 7.04 6.66
C TYR A 213 -13.47 5.83 7.40
N ILE A 214 -12.16 5.81 7.67
CA ILE A 214 -11.53 4.74 8.45
C ILE A 214 -12.18 4.62 9.84
N ALA A 215 -12.38 5.74 10.54
CA ALA A 215 -13.05 5.73 11.84
C ALA A 215 -14.50 5.23 11.74
N GLU A 216 -15.24 5.62 10.71
CA GLU A 216 -16.61 5.15 10.48
C GLU A 216 -16.68 3.64 10.28
N ILE A 217 -15.79 3.11 9.43
CA ILE A 217 -15.70 1.68 9.13
C ILE A 217 -15.32 0.91 10.40
N LEU A 218 -14.30 1.35 11.13
CA LEU A 218 -13.89 0.75 12.41
C LEU A 218 -15.01 0.78 13.46
N CYS A 219 -15.89 1.79 13.42
CA CYS A 219 -17.04 1.93 14.32
C CYS A 219 -18.33 1.25 13.81
N GLY A 220 -18.25 0.47 12.72
CA GLY A 220 -19.32 -0.40 12.24
C GLY A 220 -20.11 0.10 11.03
N ASN A 221 -19.81 1.29 10.49
CA ASN A 221 -20.36 1.75 9.22
C ASN A 221 -19.45 1.26 8.07
N LEU A 222 -19.62 0.00 7.65
CA LEU A 222 -18.71 -0.66 6.70
C LEU A 222 -18.66 -0.05 5.30
N HIS A 223 -19.68 0.71 4.90
CA HIS A 223 -19.77 1.35 3.59
C HIS A 223 -20.23 2.80 3.77
N PRO A 224 -19.36 3.69 4.29
CA PRO A 224 -19.72 5.07 4.52
C PRO A 224 -20.00 5.76 3.19
N PHE A 225 -21.06 6.58 3.15
CA PHE A 225 -21.35 7.35 1.94
C PHE A 225 -20.26 8.39 1.71
N PRO A 226 -19.66 8.45 0.50
CA PRO A 226 -18.65 9.46 0.21
C PRO A 226 -19.22 10.87 0.37
N LEU A 227 -18.53 11.71 1.15
CA LEU A 227 -18.83 13.12 1.27
C LEU A 227 -18.48 13.84 -0.05
N ALA A 228 -19.28 14.83 -0.41
CA ALA A 228 -19.00 15.73 -1.54
C ALA A 228 -17.93 16.76 -1.13
N VAL A 229 -16.70 16.29 -0.97
CA VAL A 229 -15.52 17.08 -0.63
C VAL A 229 -14.33 16.69 -1.50
N TRP A 230 -13.33 17.56 -1.57
CA TRP A 230 -12.04 17.21 -2.15
C TRP A 230 -11.28 16.26 -1.22
N HIS A 231 -10.81 15.13 -1.75
CA HIS A 231 -9.93 14.20 -1.04
C HIS A 231 -8.49 14.36 -1.55
N ASN A 232 -7.53 14.30 -0.64
CA ASN A 232 -6.14 14.04 -1.02
C ASN A 232 -5.96 12.54 -1.34
N PHE A 233 -4.76 12.16 -1.79
CA PHE A 233 -4.44 10.80 -2.25
C PHE A 233 -4.85 9.68 -1.27
N SER A 234 -4.75 9.88 0.04
CA SER A 234 -5.08 8.86 1.05
C SER A 234 -6.34 9.19 1.88
N GLY A 235 -7.09 10.23 1.52
CA GLY A 235 -8.23 10.74 2.29
C GLY A 235 -9.58 10.16 1.89
N GLY A 236 -9.62 9.40 0.80
CA GLY A 236 -10.84 8.86 0.21
C GLY A 236 -11.38 7.61 0.91
N PRO A 237 -12.65 7.24 0.60
CA PRO A 237 -13.27 6.02 1.12
C PRO A 237 -12.62 4.74 0.58
N ASP A 238 -12.07 4.77 -0.64
CA ASP A 238 -11.30 3.69 -1.27
C ASP A 238 -10.10 3.26 -0.41
N THR A 239 -9.28 4.24 0.01
CA THR A 239 -8.15 4.00 0.92
C THR A 239 -8.63 3.41 2.24
N ALA A 240 -9.79 3.84 2.74
CA ALA A 240 -10.34 3.37 4.01
C ALA A 240 -10.85 1.92 3.93
N GLU A 241 -11.47 1.54 2.81
CA GLU A 241 -11.91 0.18 2.54
C GLU A 241 -10.72 -0.79 2.39
N ASP A 242 -9.71 -0.42 1.59
CA ASP A 242 -8.48 -1.20 1.40
C ASP A 242 -7.73 -1.40 2.72
N TYR A 243 -7.64 -0.31 3.50
CA TYR A 243 -7.08 -0.34 4.84
C TYR A 243 -7.84 -1.34 5.72
N TYR A 244 -9.17 -1.21 5.84
CA TYR A 244 -9.94 -2.09 6.71
C TYR A 244 -9.86 -3.56 6.28
N ALA A 245 -9.95 -3.85 4.97
CA ALA A 245 -9.83 -5.20 4.43
C ALA A 245 -8.54 -5.89 4.89
N THR A 246 -7.45 -5.13 4.97
CA THR A 246 -6.13 -5.63 5.36
C THR A 246 -5.92 -5.62 6.88
N TYR A 247 -6.34 -4.57 7.57
CA TYR A 247 -5.95 -4.26 8.95
C TYR A 247 -6.98 -4.64 10.02
N HIS A 248 -8.24 -4.94 9.65
CA HIS A 248 -9.27 -5.34 10.62
C HIS A 248 -8.87 -6.48 11.59
N PRO A 249 -8.04 -7.50 11.24
CA PRO A 249 -7.68 -8.56 12.18
C PRO A 249 -6.81 -8.07 13.34
N LEU A 250 -6.07 -6.96 13.15
CA LEU A 250 -5.30 -6.34 14.23
C LEU A 250 -6.24 -5.61 15.19
N TRP A 251 -7.15 -4.79 14.67
CA TRP A 251 -8.17 -4.09 15.46
C TRP A 251 -9.07 -5.03 16.25
N GLY A 252 -9.46 -6.16 15.67
CA GLY A 252 -10.26 -7.17 16.36
C GLY A 252 -9.60 -7.81 17.58
N GLN A 253 -8.28 -7.66 17.76
CA GLN A 253 -7.57 -8.11 18.97
C GLN A 253 -7.71 -7.13 20.14
N TYR A 254 -8.09 -5.87 19.86
CA TYR A 254 -8.13 -4.77 20.82
C TYR A 254 -9.49 -4.05 20.76
N PRO A 255 -10.61 -4.73 21.12
CA PRO A 255 -11.94 -4.13 21.08
C PRO A 255 -12.07 -2.86 21.93
N GLU A 256 -11.28 -2.72 23.00
CA GLU A 256 -11.19 -1.51 23.81
C GLU A 256 -10.66 -0.30 23.04
N ALA A 257 -9.75 -0.50 22.07
CA ALA A 257 -9.26 0.57 21.22
C ALA A 257 -10.36 1.06 20.27
N LEU A 258 -11.21 0.15 19.77
CA LEU A 258 -12.38 0.50 18.96
C LEU A 258 -13.40 1.32 19.76
N LEU A 259 -13.64 0.96 21.02
CA LEU A 259 -14.50 1.74 21.92
C LEU A 259 -13.92 3.14 22.18
N PHE A 260 -12.61 3.24 22.36
CA PHE A 260 -11.92 4.51 22.54
C PHE A 260 -12.01 5.40 21.29
N VAL A 261 -11.77 4.83 20.10
CA VAL A 261 -11.92 5.52 18.81
C VAL A 261 -13.36 6.01 18.65
N ASN A 262 -14.37 5.17 18.88
CA ASN A 262 -15.77 5.56 18.74
C ASN A 262 -16.18 6.67 19.71
N TRP A 263 -15.76 6.58 20.98
CA TRP A 263 -16.02 7.63 21.97
C TRP A 263 -15.37 8.96 21.56
N LEU A 264 -14.09 8.93 21.16
CA LEU A 264 -13.33 10.12 20.77
C LEU A 264 -13.88 10.75 19.48
N TYR A 265 -14.22 9.94 18.48
CA TYR A 265 -14.75 10.36 17.19
C TYR A 265 -16.07 11.15 17.33
N ASN A 266 -16.86 10.83 18.36
CA ASN A 266 -18.13 11.48 18.69
C ASN A 266 -18.02 12.60 19.74
N HIS A 267 -16.82 12.91 20.24
CA HIS A 267 -16.63 13.99 21.20
C HIS A 267 -16.88 15.35 20.54
N SER A 268 -17.62 16.26 21.20
CA SER A 268 -18.07 17.52 20.60
C SER A 268 -16.95 18.41 20.08
N SER A 269 -15.83 18.50 20.80
CA SER A 269 -14.66 19.25 20.35
C SER A 269 -13.99 18.61 19.13
N VAL A 270 -13.97 17.28 19.03
CA VAL A 270 -13.38 16.55 17.89
C VAL A 270 -14.28 16.68 16.66
N LEU A 271 -15.60 16.63 16.84
CA LEU A 271 -16.57 16.94 15.80
C LEU A 271 -16.38 18.36 15.25
N HIS A 272 -16.11 19.34 16.13
CA HIS A 272 -15.83 20.71 15.72
C HIS A 272 -14.54 20.81 14.87
N GLU A 273 -13.44 20.19 15.33
CA GLU A 273 -12.17 20.14 14.57
C GLU A 273 -12.37 19.56 13.17
N ARG A 274 -13.06 18.43 13.09
CA ARG A 274 -13.36 17.77 11.81
C ARG A 274 -14.24 18.63 10.92
N ALA A 275 -15.26 19.30 11.47
CA ALA A 275 -16.14 20.17 10.72
C ALA A 275 -15.39 21.36 10.08
N GLU A 276 -14.42 21.95 10.79
CA GLU A 276 -13.58 23.04 10.21
C GLU A 276 -12.77 22.54 9.01
N ILE A 277 -12.18 21.34 9.12
CA ILE A 277 -11.34 20.74 8.06
C ILE A 277 -12.18 20.28 6.86
N ILE A 278 -13.34 19.67 7.12
CA ILE A 278 -14.31 19.25 6.09
C ILE A 278 -14.80 20.47 5.31
N LYS A 279 -15.08 21.59 5.99
CA LYS A 279 -15.48 22.83 5.31
C LYS A 279 -14.42 23.33 4.32
N CYS A 280 -13.13 23.25 4.66
CA CYS A 280 -12.06 23.56 3.71
C CYS A 280 -12.07 22.61 2.50
N ALA A 281 -12.30 21.31 2.74
CA ALA A 281 -12.37 20.31 1.67
C ALA A 281 -13.61 20.47 0.76
N GLU A 282 -14.75 20.88 1.31
CA GLU A 282 -15.95 21.27 0.54
C GLU A 282 -15.67 22.46 -0.38
N MET A 283 -14.97 23.49 0.15
CA MET A 283 -14.58 24.66 -0.63
C MET A 283 -13.63 24.30 -1.77
N LEU A 284 -12.64 23.45 -1.51
CA LEU A 284 -11.70 22.96 -2.53
C LEU A 284 -12.39 22.19 -3.66
N MET A 285 -13.49 21.48 -3.37
CA MET A 285 -14.22 20.74 -4.40
C MET A 285 -14.94 21.66 -5.40
N GLN A 286 -15.25 22.88 -4.99
CA GLN A 286 -16.04 23.84 -5.77
C GLN A 286 -15.19 24.94 -6.42
N GLU A 287 -13.89 24.96 -6.11
CA GLU A 287 -12.98 26.03 -6.52
C GLU A 287 -12.01 25.55 -7.60
N ASP A 288 -11.92 26.35 -8.67
CA ASP A 288 -11.03 26.09 -9.80
C ASP A 288 -9.85 27.07 -9.82
N ASP A 289 -9.93 28.20 -9.09
CA ASP A 289 -8.85 29.18 -9.01
C ASP A 289 -7.69 28.67 -8.16
N PHE A 290 -6.51 28.61 -8.79
CA PHE A 290 -5.29 28.07 -8.17
C PHE A 290 -4.86 28.84 -6.92
N GLU A 291 -4.92 30.17 -6.92
CA GLU A 291 -4.48 30.99 -5.78
C GLU A 291 -5.43 30.83 -4.59
N ILE A 292 -6.73 30.72 -4.86
CA ILE A 292 -7.75 30.47 -3.83
C ILE A 292 -7.58 29.06 -3.27
N CYS A 293 -7.43 28.04 -4.12
CA CYS A 293 -7.13 26.67 -3.70
C CYS A 293 -5.88 26.60 -2.82
N GLU A 294 -4.78 27.27 -3.20
CA GLU A 294 -3.57 27.32 -2.38
C GLU A 294 -3.83 27.96 -1.01
N SER A 295 -4.62 29.04 -0.96
CA SER A 295 -5.00 29.69 0.30
C SER A 295 -5.84 28.77 1.19
N ILE A 296 -6.79 28.02 0.62
CA ILE A 296 -7.62 27.07 1.36
C ILE A 296 -6.78 25.91 1.89
N LEU A 297 -5.85 25.37 1.09
CA LEU A 297 -4.92 24.33 1.53
C LEU A 297 -4.04 24.81 2.70
N ARG A 298 -3.50 26.04 2.63
CA ARG A 298 -2.75 26.63 3.75
C ARG A 298 -3.60 26.82 5.01
N GLN A 299 -4.89 27.13 4.85
CA GLN A 299 -5.82 27.20 5.98
C GLN A 299 -6.08 25.81 6.58
N GLN A 300 -6.31 24.81 5.73
CA GLN A 300 -6.51 23.42 6.16
C GLN A 300 -5.28 22.90 6.92
N GLU A 301 -4.08 23.22 6.45
CA GLU A 301 -2.83 22.82 7.12
C GLU A 301 -2.71 23.44 8.51
N LYS A 302 -2.99 24.74 8.66
CA LYS A 302 -3.03 25.39 9.99
C LYS A 302 -4.05 24.76 10.94
N LEU A 303 -5.18 24.28 10.43
CA LEU A 303 -6.17 23.56 11.24
C LEU A 303 -5.63 22.20 11.68
N ARG A 304 -4.93 21.48 10.80
CA ARG A 304 -4.27 20.21 11.15
C ARG A 304 -3.18 20.43 12.19
N GLU A 305 -2.32 21.43 12.03
CA GLU A 305 -1.26 21.79 12.98
C GLU A 305 -1.79 22.05 14.40
N ARG A 306 -3.03 22.58 14.53
CA ARG A 306 -3.70 22.81 15.81
C ARG A 306 -4.16 21.52 16.52
N ILE A 307 -4.18 20.38 15.84
CA ILE A 307 -4.50 19.08 16.46
C ILE A 307 -3.25 18.63 17.24
N ASP A 308 -3.13 19.11 18.47
CA ASP A 308 -2.05 18.82 19.41
C ASP A 308 -2.55 18.04 20.64
N GLU A 309 -1.65 17.81 21.59
CA GLU A 309 -1.98 17.12 22.85
C GLU A 309 -2.86 17.97 23.79
N THR A 310 -2.91 19.29 23.63
CA THR A 310 -3.62 20.21 24.55
C THR A 310 -5.11 19.89 24.68
N LEU A 311 -5.78 19.56 23.57
CA LEU A 311 -7.18 19.15 23.62
C LEU A 311 -7.32 17.69 24.06
N SER A 312 -6.39 16.81 23.68
CA SER A 312 -6.39 15.41 24.12
C SER A 312 -6.29 15.28 25.63
N GLU A 313 -5.45 16.10 26.29
CA GLU A 313 -5.31 16.18 27.76
C GLU A 313 -6.59 16.62 28.47
N LYS A 314 -7.47 17.37 27.80
CA LYS A 314 -8.75 17.80 28.35
C LYS A 314 -9.85 16.77 28.17
N ILE A 315 -9.71 15.93 27.14
CA ILE A 315 -10.69 14.92 26.77
C ILE A 315 -10.50 13.63 27.60
N VAL A 316 -9.25 13.17 27.70
CA VAL A 316 -8.85 11.91 28.36
C VAL A 316 -8.60 12.13 29.84
#